data_AF-R0E1N7-F1
#
_entry.id   AF-R0E1N7-F1
#
_cell.length_a   1.000
_cell.length_b   1.000
_cell.length_c   1.000
_cell.angle_alpha   90.00
_cell.angle_beta   90.00
_cell.angle_gamma   90.00
#
_symmetry.space_group_name_H-M   'P 1'
#
loop_
_entity.id
_entity.type
_entity.pdbx_description
1 polymer ?
#
loop_
_entity_poly.entity_id
_entity_poly.type
_entity_poly.pdbx_seq_one_letter_code
_entity_poly.pdbx_strand_id
1 'polypeptide(L)'
;MSEEFHVHGAHDHALEHAAESGHADSFAGRIAVMTAILSTAGAIFGYQGGATQNAALLAKNEAAIHKTEAANRWAYYQAKGQKQAIAELTAQLPGTDQAAARREAQRYAAEKEDIRRQAEDQERLAKEADDASELAVHHHHRWAQAVVAIQVSIALAAITLLSRRRWMQVLSYGVGAVGGVVAVLALLHI
;
A
#
# COMPACT_ATOMS: atom_id res chain seq x y z
N MET A 1 59.04 -52.29 -6.57
CA MET A 1 57.59 -52.11 -6.85
C MET A 1 56.96 -51.67 -5.54
N SER A 2 56.89 -50.35 -5.30
CA SER A 2 56.23 -49.79 -4.12
C SER A 2 54.74 -49.71 -4.42
N GLU A 3 53.95 -50.53 -3.73
CA GLU A 3 52.48 -50.41 -3.73
C GLU A 3 52.13 -49.05 -3.11
N GLU A 4 51.58 -48.17 -3.94
CA GLU A 4 51.02 -46.89 -3.54
C GLU A 4 49.74 -47.17 -2.74
N PHE A 5 49.88 -47.31 -1.43
CA PHE A 5 48.76 -47.39 -0.50
C PHE A 5 48.06 -46.04 -0.47
N HIS A 6 47.10 -45.87 -1.38
CA HIS A 6 46.22 -44.72 -1.44
C HIS A 6 45.19 -44.84 -0.31
N VAL A 7 45.51 -44.27 0.85
CA VAL A 7 44.58 -44.18 1.98
C VAL A 7 43.57 -43.09 1.63
N HIS A 8 42.40 -43.50 1.14
CA HIS A 8 41.25 -42.60 1.01
C HIS A 8 40.99 -41.93 2.37
N GLY A 9 41.02 -40.60 2.41
CA GLY A 9 40.71 -39.86 3.62
C GLY A 9 39.26 -40.13 4.03
N ALA A 10 38.95 -40.09 5.32
CA ALA A 10 37.56 -40.19 5.80
C ALA A 10 36.61 -39.17 5.14
N HIS A 11 37.17 -38.06 4.61
CA HIS A 11 36.46 -37.08 3.80
C HIS A 11 36.17 -37.54 2.37
N ASP A 12 37.07 -38.30 1.72
CA ASP A 12 36.82 -38.89 0.40
C ASP A 12 35.72 -39.94 0.51
N HIS A 13 35.73 -40.77 1.55
CA HIS A 13 34.64 -41.72 1.81
C HIS A 13 33.32 -41.01 2.14
N ALA A 14 33.35 -39.85 2.81
CA ALA A 14 32.15 -39.05 3.08
C ALA A 14 31.62 -38.35 1.82
N LEU A 15 32.50 -37.88 0.93
CA LEU A 15 32.17 -37.30 -0.37
C LEU A 15 31.64 -38.36 -1.32
N GLU A 16 32.20 -39.56 -1.31
CA GLU A 16 31.77 -40.69 -2.12
C GLU A 16 30.45 -41.27 -1.60
N HIS A 17 30.23 -41.34 -0.27
CA HIS A 17 28.90 -41.65 0.29
C HIS A 17 27.87 -40.52 0.06
N ALA A 18 28.30 -39.24 -0.04
CA ALA A 18 27.44 -38.13 -0.43
C ALA A 18 27.08 -38.16 -1.94
N ALA A 19 27.98 -38.69 -2.78
CA ALA A 19 27.78 -38.86 -4.22
C ALA A 19 27.02 -40.15 -4.57
N GLU A 20 27.20 -41.24 -3.82
CA GLU A 20 26.41 -42.49 -3.92
C GLU A 20 25.01 -42.32 -3.32
N SER A 21 24.84 -41.42 -2.35
CA SER A 21 23.53 -40.83 -2.02
C SER A 21 23.10 -39.76 -3.03
N GLY A 22 23.57 -39.86 -4.28
CA GLY A 22 23.22 -39.07 -5.47
C GLY A 22 21.75 -39.11 -5.89
N HIS A 23 20.86 -39.49 -4.99
CA HIS A 23 19.57 -38.87 -4.83
C HIS A 23 19.69 -37.73 -3.81
N ALA A 24 20.50 -36.71 -4.09
CA ALA A 24 20.29 -35.39 -3.50
C ALA A 24 18.81 -35.07 -3.78
N ASP A 25 18.00 -35.21 -2.74
CA ASP A 25 16.61 -35.65 -2.82
C ASP A 25 15.88 -34.89 -3.94
N SER A 26 15.58 -35.54 -5.07
CA SER A 26 14.94 -34.89 -6.22
C SER A 26 13.68 -34.12 -5.78
N PHE A 27 13.05 -34.61 -4.71
CA PHE A 27 11.98 -33.96 -3.99
C PHE A 27 12.39 -32.63 -3.32
N ALA A 28 13.49 -32.60 -2.55
CA ALA A 28 14.02 -31.38 -1.96
C ALA A 28 14.44 -30.35 -3.03
N GLY A 29 15.07 -30.81 -4.12
CA GLY A 29 15.41 -29.96 -5.27
C GLY A 29 14.17 -29.34 -5.92
N ARG A 30 13.10 -30.12 -6.12
CA ARG A 30 11.82 -29.61 -6.65
C ARG A 30 11.14 -28.60 -5.72
N ILE A 31 11.14 -28.84 -4.41
CA ILE A 31 10.61 -27.88 -3.43
C ILE A 31 11.43 -26.59 -3.40
N ALA A 32 12.77 -26.68 -3.51
CA ALA A 32 13.63 -25.51 -3.57
C ALA A 32 13.32 -24.63 -4.79
N VAL A 33 13.16 -25.23 -5.98
CA VAL A 33 12.77 -24.51 -7.20
C VAL A 33 11.37 -23.89 -7.06
N MET A 34 10.39 -24.63 -6.54
CA MET A 34 9.04 -24.10 -6.29
C MET A 34 9.07 -22.91 -5.33
N THR A 35 9.87 -22.99 -4.27
CA THR A 35 10.04 -21.91 -3.29
C THR A 35 10.70 -20.69 -3.93
N ALA A 36 11.69 -20.88 -4.79
CA ALA A 36 12.33 -19.78 -5.53
C ALA A 36 11.32 -19.07 -6.45
N ILE A 37 10.50 -19.81 -7.19
CA ILE A 37 9.45 -19.24 -8.06
C ILE A 37 8.42 -18.47 -7.23
N LEU A 38 7.92 -19.05 -6.15
CA LEU A 38 6.97 -18.40 -5.25
C LEU A 38 7.57 -17.14 -4.61
N SER A 39 8.87 -17.17 -4.26
CA SER A 39 9.58 -16.01 -3.72
C SER A 39 9.67 -14.87 -4.74
N THR A 40 10.01 -15.17 -6.00
CA THR A 40 10.03 -14.16 -7.07
C THR A 40 8.63 -13.57 -7.32
N ALA A 41 7.60 -14.41 -7.35
CA ALA A 41 6.22 -13.94 -7.47
C ALA A 41 5.80 -13.07 -6.26
N GLY A 42 6.17 -13.49 -5.05
CA GLY A 42 5.95 -12.72 -3.81
C GLY A 42 6.65 -11.37 -3.83
N ALA A 43 7.87 -11.28 -4.37
CA ALA A 43 8.58 -10.01 -4.54
C ALA A 43 7.86 -9.06 -5.51
N ILE A 44 7.32 -9.58 -6.62
CA ILE A 44 6.55 -8.79 -7.59
C ILE A 44 5.27 -8.26 -6.94
N PHE A 45 4.50 -9.11 -6.25
CA PHE A 45 3.28 -8.68 -5.56
C PHE A 45 3.58 -7.73 -4.39
N GLY A 46 4.68 -7.95 -3.68
CA GLY A 46 5.16 -7.05 -2.63
C GLY A 46 5.51 -5.67 -3.18
N TYR A 47 6.20 -5.61 -4.32
CA TYR A 47 6.49 -4.36 -5.01
C TYR A 47 5.21 -3.63 -5.45
N GLN A 48 4.28 -4.35 -6.10
CA GLN A 48 3.03 -3.74 -6.57
C GLN A 48 2.13 -3.29 -5.39
N GLY A 49 2.12 -4.06 -4.30
CA GLY A 49 1.48 -3.69 -3.04
C GLY A 49 2.10 -2.42 -2.46
N GLY A 50 3.43 -2.31 -2.40
CA GLY A 50 4.12 -1.10 -1.96
C GLY A 50 3.86 0.11 -2.85
N ALA A 51 3.87 -0.07 -4.18
CA ALA A 51 3.60 1.00 -5.13
C ALA A 51 2.17 1.56 -5.01
N THR A 52 1.17 0.69 -4.88
CA THR A 52 -0.24 1.09 -4.67
C THR A 52 -0.46 1.73 -3.30
N GLN A 53 0.21 1.26 -2.26
CA GLN A 53 0.21 1.91 -0.95
C GLN A 53 0.77 3.33 -1.01
N ASN A 54 1.89 3.51 -1.71
CA ASN A 54 2.54 4.81 -1.83
C ASN A 54 1.67 5.79 -2.63
N ALA A 55 1.04 5.32 -3.72
CA ALA A 55 0.08 6.13 -4.48
C ALA A 55 -1.12 6.55 -3.61
N ALA A 56 -1.68 5.62 -2.82
CA ALA A 56 -2.76 5.94 -1.88
C ALA A 56 -2.32 6.99 -0.85
N LEU A 57 -1.12 6.87 -0.29
CA LEU A 57 -0.56 7.81 0.68
C LEU A 57 -0.34 9.20 0.08
N LEU A 58 0.19 9.29 -1.14
CA LEU A 58 0.39 10.56 -1.84
C LEU A 58 -0.96 11.26 -2.06
N ALA A 59 -1.97 10.55 -2.56
CA ALA A 59 -3.30 11.10 -2.76
C ALA A 59 -3.96 11.53 -1.43
N LYS A 60 -3.78 10.74 -0.35
CA LYS A 60 -4.26 11.09 1.00
C LYS A 60 -3.63 12.37 1.53
N ASN A 61 -2.32 12.55 1.29
CA ASN A 61 -1.59 13.74 1.71
C ASN A 61 -2.05 14.97 0.92
N GLU A 62 -2.26 14.84 -0.39
CA GLU A 62 -2.82 15.90 -1.22
C GLU A 62 -4.21 16.31 -0.74
N ALA A 63 -5.07 15.33 -0.43
CA ALA A 63 -6.37 15.58 0.17
C ALA A 63 -6.27 16.33 1.51
N ALA A 64 -5.29 15.99 2.35
CA ALA A 64 -5.06 16.68 3.62
C ALA A 64 -4.58 18.13 3.44
N ILE A 65 -3.72 18.38 2.45
CA ILE A 65 -3.29 19.73 2.07
C ILE A 65 -4.50 20.56 1.63
N HIS A 66 -5.28 20.06 0.67
CA HIS A 66 -6.48 20.75 0.19
C HIS A 66 -7.53 20.96 1.29
N LYS A 67 -7.77 19.98 2.18
CA LYS A 67 -8.67 20.17 3.35
C LYS A 67 -8.18 21.28 4.27
N THR A 68 -6.87 21.38 4.48
CA THR A 68 -6.26 22.44 5.30
C THR A 68 -6.39 23.80 4.62
N GLU A 69 -6.15 23.87 3.32
CA GLU A 69 -6.33 25.10 2.54
C GLU A 69 -7.79 25.56 2.51
N ALA A 70 -8.73 24.64 2.29
CA ALA A 70 -10.16 24.91 2.38
C ALA A 70 -10.55 25.46 3.76
N ALA A 71 -10.08 24.84 4.84
CA ALA A 71 -10.32 25.32 6.20
C ALA A 71 -9.78 26.73 6.43
N ASN A 72 -8.58 27.03 5.93
CA ASN A 72 -7.99 28.36 5.99
C ASN A 72 -8.84 29.39 5.20
N ARG A 73 -9.35 29.02 4.02
CA ARG A 73 -10.23 29.88 3.21
C ARG A 73 -11.58 30.12 3.90
N TRP A 74 -12.18 29.10 4.50
CA TRP A 74 -13.40 29.25 5.29
C TRP A 74 -13.20 30.13 6.53
N ALA A 75 -12.07 29.98 7.23
CA ALA A 75 -11.71 30.86 8.34
C ALA A 75 -11.56 32.31 7.86
N TYR A 76 -10.94 32.54 6.70
CA TYR A 76 -10.81 33.87 6.12
C TYR A 76 -12.16 34.45 5.68
N TYR A 77 -13.03 33.63 5.09
CA TYR A 77 -14.41 33.99 4.76
C TYR A 77 -15.19 34.41 6.01
N GLN A 78 -15.07 33.66 7.10
CA GLN A 78 -15.71 33.97 8.38
C GLN A 78 -15.19 35.29 8.96
N ALA A 79 -13.87 35.51 8.95
CA ALA A 79 -13.27 36.76 9.40
C ALA A 79 -13.75 37.97 8.58
N LYS A 80 -13.88 37.82 7.26
CA LYS A 80 -14.48 38.86 6.40
C LYS A 80 -15.96 39.06 6.70
N GLY A 81 -16.69 38.00 7.01
CA GLY A 81 -18.09 38.07 7.47
C GLY A 81 -18.25 38.88 8.75
N GLN A 82 -17.35 38.70 9.71
CA GLN A 82 -17.32 39.50 10.94
C GLN A 82 -17.05 40.98 10.63
N LYS A 83 -16.08 41.29 9.75
CA LYS A 83 -15.80 42.67 9.33
C LYS A 83 -16.98 43.32 8.61
N GLN A 84 -17.65 42.57 7.73
CA GLN A 84 -18.88 43.01 7.07
C GLN A 84 -19.96 43.36 8.11
N ALA A 85 -20.23 42.45 9.06
CA ALA A 85 -21.23 42.68 10.11
C ALA A 85 -20.93 43.93 10.95
N ILE A 86 -19.66 44.17 11.29
CA ILE A 86 -19.23 45.39 12.00
C ILE A 86 -19.46 46.65 11.15
N ALA A 87 -19.17 46.59 9.84
CA ALA A 87 -19.41 47.71 8.93
C ALA A 87 -20.92 48.00 8.77
N GLU A 88 -21.75 46.96 8.68
CA GLU A 88 -23.22 47.08 8.63
C GLU A 88 -23.81 47.66 9.92
N LEU A 89 -23.27 47.26 11.09
CA LEU A 89 -23.62 47.86 12.39
C LEU A 89 -23.21 49.33 12.45
N THR A 90 -22.01 49.66 11.97
CA THR A 90 -21.50 51.03 11.94
C THR A 90 -22.35 51.93 11.04
N ALA A 91 -22.82 51.41 9.90
CA ALA A 91 -23.72 52.13 9.00
C ALA A 91 -25.07 52.51 9.62
N GLN A 92 -25.45 51.90 10.74
CA GLN A 92 -26.69 52.17 11.48
C GLN A 92 -26.46 53.08 12.70
N LEU A 93 -25.21 53.32 13.09
CA LEU A 93 -24.88 54.13 14.27
C LEU A 93 -24.96 55.64 13.94
N PRO A 94 -25.74 56.42 14.71
CA PRO A 94 -25.76 57.88 14.56
C PRO A 94 -24.40 58.49 14.94
N GLY A 95 -24.00 59.56 14.24
CA GLY A 95 -22.72 60.24 14.49
C GLY A 95 -21.50 59.64 13.79
N THR A 96 -21.68 58.62 12.93
CA THR A 96 -20.62 58.01 12.11
C THR A 96 -20.80 58.34 10.62
N ASP A 97 -19.75 58.12 9.81
CA ASP A 97 -19.86 58.19 8.35
C ASP A 97 -20.58 56.95 7.79
N GLN A 98 -21.91 56.99 7.78
CA GLN A 98 -22.76 55.90 7.32
C GLN A 98 -22.52 55.54 5.84
N ALA A 99 -22.16 56.51 4.99
CA ALA A 99 -21.94 56.26 3.57
C ALA A 99 -20.61 55.51 3.33
N ALA A 100 -19.56 55.85 4.08
CA ALA A 100 -18.33 55.07 4.07
C ALA A 100 -18.56 53.64 4.60
N ALA A 101 -19.27 53.49 5.72
CA ALA A 101 -19.55 52.18 6.31
C ALA A 101 -20.36 51.25 5.38
N ARG A 102 -21.36 51.78 4.65
CA ARG A 102 -22.10 51.00 3.64
C ARG A 102 -21.24 50.55 2.47
N ARG A 103 -20.34 51.41 1.98
CA ARG A 103 -19.39 51.04 0.91
C ARG A 103 -18.44 49.94 1.36
N GLU A 104 -17.96 50.03 2.59
CA GLU A 104 -17.08 49.03 3.21
C GLU A 104 -17.79 47.67 3.36
N ALA A 105 -19.05 47.66 3.81
CA ALA A 105 -19.88 46.46 3.90
C ALA A 105 -20.10 45.79 2.53
N GLN A 106 -20.42 46.58 1.50
CA GLN A 106 -20.58 46.07 0.13
C GLN A 106 -19.28 45.49 -0.43
N ARG A 107 -18.14 46.15 -0.15
CA ARG A 107 -16.82 45.63 -0.53
C ARG A 107 -16.55 44.26 0.09
N TYR A 108 -16.77 44.11 1.40
CA TYR A 108 -16.58 42.82 2.07
C TYR A 108 -17.55 41.75 1.58
N ALA A 109 -18.80 42.12 1.26
CA ALA A 109 -19.76 41.19 0.67
C ALA A 109 -19.28 40.64 -0.68
N ALA A 110 -18.71 41.50 -1.54
CA ALA A 110 -18.14 41.10 -2.83
C ALA A 110 -16.88 40.22 -2.68
N GLU A 111 -15.94 40.60 -1.80
CA GLU A 111 -14.72 39.83 -1.53
C GLU A 111 -15.03 38.43 -0.98
N LYS A 112 -16.05 38.31 -0.13
CA LYS A 112 -16.48 37.03 0.46
C LYS A 112 -16.92 36.01 -0.57
N GLU A 113 -17.60 36.43 -1.65
CA GLU A 113 -18.07 35.51 -2.69
C GLU A 113 -16.90 34.85 -3.41
N ASP A 114 -15.83 35.59 -3.71
CA ASP A 114 -14.61 35.04 -4.30
C ASP A 114 -13.90 34.07 -3.35
N ILE A 115 -13.80 34.42 -2.06
CA ILE A 115 -13.21 33.54 -1.04
C ILE A 115 -14.04 32.25 -0.88
N ARG A 116 -15.37 32.35 -0.94
CA ARG A 116 -16.26 31.17 -0.87
C ARG A 116 -15.99 30.22 -2.03
N ARG A 117 -15.91 30.74 -3.26
CA ARG A 117 -15.61 29.93 -4.44
C ARG A 117 -14.25 29.24 -4.35
N GLN A 118 -13.23 29.95 -3.85
CA GLN A 118 -11.91 29.35 -3.61
C GLN A 118 -11.96 28.25 -2.54
N ALA A 119 -12.74 28.42 -1.47
CA ALA A 119 -12.92 27.40 -0.44
C ALA A 119 -13.61 26.15 -1.01
N GLU A 120 -14.72 26.33 -1.73
CA GLU A 120 -15.48 25.26 -2.39
C GLU A 120 -14.63 24.51 -3.44
N ASP A 121 -13.76 25.23 -4.16
CA ASP A 121 -12.82 24.65 -5.11
C ASP A 121 -11.80 23.73 -4.43
N GLN A 122 -11.23 24.18 -3.30
CA GLN A 122 -10.32 23.38 -2.49
C GLN A 122 -11.01 22.17 -1.86
N GLU A 123 -12.27 22.30 -1.42
CA GLU A 123 -13.04 21.15 -0.93
C GLU A 123 -13.30 20.11 -2.02
N ARG A 124 -13.54 20.57 -3.26
CA ARG A 124 -13.70 19.66 -4.40
C ARG A 124 -12.42 18.90 -4.70
N LEU A 125 -11.28 19.60 -4.78
CA LEU A 125 -9.96 18.98 -5.00
C LEU A 125 -9.60 18.01 -3.87
N ALA A 126 -9.87 18.38 -2.62
CA ALA A 126 -9.72 17.50 -1.46
C ALA A 126 -10.51 16.21 -1.61
N LYS A 127 -11.76 16.29 -2.06
CA LYS A 127 -12.62 15.13 -2.25
C LYS A 127 -12.12 14.24 -3.38
N GLU A 128 -11.78 14.82 -4.53
CA GLU A 128 -11.23 14.08 -5.66
C GLU A 128 -9.96 13.30 -5.28
N ALA A 129 -9.07 13.92 -4.48
CA ALA A 129 -7.86 13.28 -3.98
C ALA A 129 -8.14 12.18 -2.93
N ASP A 130 -9.13 12.36 -2.06
CA ASP A 130 -9.53 11.34 -1.07
C ASP A 130 -10.16 10.12 -1.76
N ASP A 131 -11.03 10.34 -2.75
CA ASP A 131 -11.66 9.29 -3.55
C ASP A 131 -10.58 8.50 -4.34
N ALA A 132 -9.59 9.19 -4.92
CA ALA A 132 -8.46 8.56 -5.60
C ALA A 132 -7.58 7.73 -4.64
N SER A 133 -7.39 8.22 -3.41
CA SER A 133 -6.69 7.47 -2.35
C SER A 133 -7.42 6.19 -1.99
N GLU A 134 -8.74 6.25 -1.81
CA GLU A 134 -9.57 5.11 -1.41
C GLU A 134 -9.57 4.00 -2.47
N LEU A 135 -9.68 4.38 -3.75
CA LEU A 135 -9.52 3.45 -4.88
C LEU A 135 -8.15 2.74 -4.85
N ALA A 136 -7.06 3.48 -4.60
CA ALA A 136 -5.72 2.90 -4.52
C ALA A 136 -5.55 1.96 -3.30
N VAL A 137 -6.18 2.26 -2.16
CA VAL A 137 -6.18 1.38 -0.98
C VAL A 137 -6.85 0.04 -1.28
N HIS A 138 -7.96 0.03 -2.03
CA HIS A 138 -8.61 -1.22 -2.41
C HIS A 138 -7.68 -2.14 -3.21
N HIS A 139 -6.90 -1.59 -4.15
CA HIS A 139 -5.90 -2.36 -4.86
C HIS A 139 -4.78 -2.85 -3.93
N HIS A 140 -4.26 -1.99 -3.05
CA HIS A 140 -3.24 -2.36 -2.08
C HIS A 140 -3.65 -3.56 -1.22
N HIS A 141 -4.89 -3.57 -0.72
CA HIS A 141 -5.37 -4.67 0.12
C HIS A 141 -5.35 -6.02 -0.60
N ARG A 142 -5.69 -6.05 -1.89
CA ARG A 142 -5.64 -7.27 -2.72
C ARG A 142 -4.20 -7.78 -2.90
N TRP A 143 -3.27 -6.87 -3.18
CA TRP A 143 -1.84 -7.22 -3.28
C TRP A 143 -1.29 -7.73 -1.94
N ALA A 144 -1.64 -7.09 -0.84
CA ALA A 144 -1.23 -7.50 0.50
C ALA A 144 -1.74 -8.92 0.84
N GLN A 145 -3.00 -9.22 0.53
CA GLN A 145 -3.55 -10.57 0.70
C GLN A 145 -2.79 -11.62 -0.12
N ALA A 146 -2.45 -11.31 -1.38
CA ALA A 146 -1.67 -12.21 -2.24
C ALA A 146 -0.26 -12.48 -1.67
N VAL A 147 0.43 -11.44 -1.17
CA VAL A 147 1.75 -11.59 -0.54
C VAL A 147 1.68 -12.50 0.68
N VAL A 148 0.68 -12.32 1.55
CA VAL A 148 0.51 -13.18 2.74
C VAL A 148 0.23 -14.63 2.34
N ALA A 149 -0.61 -14.87 1.32
CA ALA A 149 -0.89 -16.22 0.84
C ALA A 149 0.38 -16.93 0.31
N ILE A 150 1.26 -16.19 -0.39
CA ILE A 150 2.55 -16.71 -0.85
C ILE A 150 3.46 -17.05 0.33
N GLN A 151 3.55 -16.17 1.34
CA GLN A 151 4.38 -16.43 2.53
C GLN A 151 3.92 -17.69 3.28
N VAL A 152 2.60 -17.88 3.42
CA VAL A 152 2.03 -19.10 4.00
C VAL A 152 2.39 -20.34 3.16
N SER A 153 2.32 -20.23 1.83
CA SER A 153 2.68 -21.32 0.92
C SER A 153 4.15 -21.72 1.03
N ILE A 154 5.06 -20.74 1.12
CA ILE A 154 6.50 -20.97 1.33
C ILE A 154 6.75 -21.62 2.70
N ALA A 155 6.09 -21.16 3.76
CA ALA A 155 6.22 -21.74 5.09
C ALA A 155 5.79 -23.22 5.13
N LEU A 156 4.68 -23.55 4.45
CA LEU A 156 4.20 -24.93 4.34
C LEU A 156 5.14 -25.79 3.51
N ALA A 157 5.67 -25.28 2.40
CA ALA A 157 6.69 -25.96 1.60
C ALA A 157 7.92 -26.32 2.48
N ALA A 158 8.40 -25.38 3.30
CA ALA A 158 9.51 -25.62 4.22
C ALA A 158 9.20 -26.68 5.29
N ILE A 159 8.02 -26.61 5.94
CA ILE A 159 7.58 -27.60 6.95
C ILE A 159 7.53 -29.00 6.33
N THR A 160 7.04 -29.12 5.10
CA THR A 160 6.89 -30.41 4.43
C THR A 160 8.21 -31.03 3.99
N LEU A 161 9.19 -30.18 3.66
CA LEU A 161 10.57 -30.62 3.43
C LEU A 161 11.19 -31.17 4.73
N LEU A 162 10.96 -30.52 5.88
CA LEU A 162 11.50 -30.94 7.18
C LEU A 162 10.86 -32.23 7.71
N SER A 163 9.56 -32.45 7.45
CA SER A 163 8.83 -33.56 8.07
C SER A 163 9.05 -34.94 7.42
N ARG A 164 9.50 -35.03 6.15
CA ARG A 164 9.68 -36.29 5.38
C ARG A 164 8.51 -37.31 5.42
N ARG A 165 7.30 -36.92 5.85
CA ARG A 165 6.11 -37.79 5.96
C ARG A 165 5.23 -37.69 4.70
N ARG A 166 4.93 -38.84 4.07
CA ARG A 166 4.13 -38.92 2.82
C ARG A 166 2.75 -38.28 2.90
N TRP A 167 2.04 -38.37 4.03
CA TRP A 167 0.73 -37.70 4.18
C TRP A 167 0.85 -36.17 4.26
N MET A 168 1.95 -35.66 4.80
CA MET A 168 2.28 -34.23 4.81
C MET A 168 2.57 -33.71 3.39
N GLN A 169 3.12 -34.54 2.50
CA GLN A 169 3.36 -34.17 1.10
C GLN A 169 2.07 -33.88 0.34
N VAL A 170 1.03 -34.72 0.53
CA VAL A 170 -0.30 -34.50 -0.08
C VAL A 170 -0.93 -33.22 0.44
N LEU A 171 -0.78 -32.93 1.73
CA LEU A 171 -1.24 -31.67 2.33
C LEU A 171 -0.49 -30.45 1.74
N SER A 172 0.82 -30.56 1.54
CA SER A 172 1.64 -29.50 0.94
C SER A 172 1.23 -29.17 -0.49
N TYR A 173 1.04 -30.20 -1.32
CA TYR A 173 0.54 -30.02 -2.68
C TYR A 173 -0.87 -29.45 -2.69
N GLY A 174 -1.73 -29.86 -1.76
CA GLY A 174 -3.07 -29.31 -1.60
C GLY A 174 -3.05 -27.82 -1.28
N VAL A 175 -2.24 -27.39 -0.29
CA VAL A 175 -2.17 -25.96 0.06
C VAL A 175 -1.44 -25.15 -1.01
N GLY A 176 -0.40 -25.69 -1.64
CA GLY A 176 0.28 -25.05 -2.78
C GLY A 176 -0.66 -24.85 -3.98
N ALA A 177 -1.52 -25.82 -4.28
CA ALA A 177 -2.53 -25.69 -5.32
C ALA A 177 -3.58 -24.62 -4.97
N VAL A 178 -4.06 -24.60 -3.73
CA VAL A 178 -5.00 -23.56 -3.25
C VAL A 178 -4.35 -22.17 -3.29
N GLY A 179 -3.10 -22.04 -2.85
CA GLY A 179 -2.34 -20.79 -2.92
C GLY A 179 -2.15 -20.31 -4.37
N GLY A 180 -1.85 -21.24 -5.29
CA GLY A 180 -1.77 -20.96 -6.73
C GLY A 180 -3.09 -20.47 -7.31
N VAL A 181 -4.22 -21.11 -6.95
CA VAL A 181 -5.56 -20.68 -7.38
C VAL A 181 -5.90 -19.29 -6.84
N VAL A 182 -5.62 -19.01 -5.56
CA VAL A 182 -5.85 -17.69 -4.96
C VAL A 182 -4.99 -16.60 -5.64
N ALA A 183 -3.73 -16.92 -5.95
CA ALA A 183 -2.85 -16.00 -6.68
C ALA A 183 -3.35 -15.70 -8.10
N VAL A 184 -3.86 -16.72 -8.81
CA VAL A 184 -4.47 -16.55 -10.14
C VAL A 184 -5.75 -15.73 -10.08
N LEU A 185 -6.61 -15.96 -9.09
CA LEU A 185 -7.84 -15.16 -8.89
C LEU A 185 -7.50 -13.69 -8.59
N ALA A 186 -6.51 -13.44 -7.74
CA ALA A 186 -6.02 -12.09 -7.45
C ALA A 186 -5.46 -11.40 -8.70
N LEU A 187 -4.73 -12.12 -9.55
CA LEU A 187 -4.22 -11.64 -10.84
C LEU A 187 -5.34 -11.31 -11.85
N LEU A 188 -6.36 -12.16 -11.92
CA LEU A 188 -7.48 -12.02 -12.86
C LEU A 188 -8.52 -10.97 -12.44
N HIS A 189 -8.30 -10.27 -11.33
CA HIS A 189 -9.19 -9.25 -10.79
C HIS A 189 -10.61 -9.76 -10.44
N ILE A 190 -10.81 -11.08 -10.34
CA ILE A 190 -12.01 -11.72 -9.78
C ILE A 190 -11.97 -11.61 -8.24
#